data_AF-A0A6G8Q407-F1
#
_entry.id   AF-A0A6G8Q407-F1
#
_cell.length_a   1.000
_cell.length_b   1.000
_cell.length_c   1.000
_cell.angle_alpha   90.00
_cell.angle_beta   90.00
_cell.angle_gamma   90.00
#
_symmetry.space_group_name_H-M   'P 1'
#
loop_
_entity.id
_entity.type
_entity.pdbx_description
1 polymer ?
#
loop_
_entity_poly.entity_id
_entity_poly.type
_entity_poly.pdbx_seq_one_letter_code
_entity_poly.pdbx_strand_id
1 'polypeptide(L)'
;MEDRGLPEVVRLKDARGERPENAAGIGAFWYEPEVWTLPISPAARVLYAGLCSFLAQGEVNRKDLRGTLKDHPDAAIADALGELVGKGLLRPVPDAAGASYEVRSARETER
;
A
#
# COMPACT_ATOMS: atom_id res chain seq x y z
N MET A 1 5.81 -25.70 4.56
CA MET A 1 5.87 -24.28 4.96
C MET A 1 5.84 -23.51 3.67
N GLU A 2 4.65 -23.09 3.24
CA GLU A 2 4.55 -22.24 2.04
C GLU A 2 5.32 -20.96 2.34
N ASP A 3 6.28 -20.66 1.48
CA ASP A 3 6.98 -19.39 1.44
C ASP A 3 5.91 -18.29 1.34
N ARG A 4 5.57 -17.64 2.46
CA ARG A 4 4.78 -16.40 2.47
C ARG A 4 5.66 -15.24 1.97
N GLY A 5 6.34 -15.49 0.85
CA GLY A 5 7.38 -14.63 0.32
C GLY A 5 6.77 -13.33 -0.16
N LEU A 6 7.25 -12.23 0.38
CA LEU A 6 6.97 -10.90 -0.15
C LEU A 6 7.37 -10.93 -1.64
N PRO A 7 6.47 -10.65 -2.59
CA PRO A 7 6.79 -10.67 -4.03
C PRO A 7 8.00 -9.80 -4.35
N GLU A 8 8.81 -10.22 -5.33
CA GLU A 8 9.99 -9.45 -5.75
C GLU A 8 9.61 -8.08 -6.32
N VAL A 9 8.51 -8.04 -7.08
CA VAL A 9 7.92 -6.83 -7.64
C VAL A 9 6.42 -6.86 -7.44
N VAL A 10 5.86 -5.73 -7.04
CA VAL A 10 4.44 -5.49 -6.90
C VAL A 10 4.04 -4.38 -7.85
N ARG A 11 3.10 -4.65 -8.74
CA ARG A 11 2.50 -3.60 -9.58
C ARG A 11 1.47 -2.82 -8.79
N LEU A 12 1.47 -1.51 -8.96
CA LEU A 12 0.58 -0.60 -8.28
C LEU A 12 -0.22 0.21 -9.29
N LYS A 13 -1.53 0.26 -9.08
CA LYS A 13 -2.43 1.12 -9.84
C LYS A 13 -3.10 2.10 -8.89
N ASP A 14 -3.06 3.38 -9.25
CA ASP A 14 -3.75 4.41 -8.49
C ASP A 14 -5.27 4.33 -8.80
N ALA A 15 -6.05 3.99 -7.78
CA ALA A 15 -7.50 3.94 -7.84
C ALA A 15 -8.14 4.82 -6.75
N ARG A 16 -7.40 5.81 -6.22
CA ARG A 16 -7.85 6.73 -5.16
C ARG A 16 -8.67 7.91 -5.68
N GLY A 17 -8.64 8.16 -7.00
CA GLY A 17 -9.36 9.26 -7.64
C GLY A 17 -8.60 10.59 -7.58
N GLU A 18 -9.34 11.69 -7.56
CA GLU A 18 -8.77 13.03 -7.49
C GLU A 18 -8.11 13.30 -6.13
N ARG A 19 -7.03 14.09 -6.12
CA ARG A 19 -6.33 14.48 -4.90
C ARG A 19 -7.26 15.32 -4.01
N PRO A 20 -7.58 14.90 -2.78
CA PRO A 20 -8.38 15.71 -1.87
C PRO A 20 -7.60 16.92 -1.37
N GLU A 21 -8.31 17.98 -0.99
CA GLU A 21 -7.69 19.25 -0.55
C GLU A 21 -6.81 19.08 0.70
N ASN A 22 -7.18 18.18 1.60
CA ASN A 22 -6.44 17.86 2.82
C ASN A 22 -5.37 16.77 2.62
N ALA A 23 -5.07 16.35 1.39
CA ALA A 23 -4.07 15.32 1.14
C ALA A 23 -2.68 15.77 1.58
N ALA A 24 -2.01 14.92 2.36
CA ALA A 24 -0.63 15.14 2.77
C ALA A 24 0.33 14.74 1.64
N GLY A 25 1.20 15.64 1.20
CA GLY A 25 2.23 15.35 0.19
C GLY A 25 2.52 16.52 -0.75
N ILE A 26 3.44 16.30 -1.70
CA ILE A 26 3.96 17.30 -2.64
C ILE A 26 3.94 16.77 -4.07
N GLY A 27 3.52 17.60 -5.02
CA GLY A 27 3.43 17.23 -6.43
C GLY A 27 2.50 16.04 -6.65
N ALA A 28 2.98 15.04 -7.39
CA ALA A 28 2.27 13.79 -7.68
C ALA A 28 2.18 12.84 -6.47
N PHE A 29 3.06 13.00 -5.48
CA PHE A 29 2.99 12.24 -4.24
C PHE A 29 1.98 12.87 -3.28
N TRP A 30 1.02 12.08 -2.86
CA TRP A 30 0.10 12.43 -1.79
C TRP A 30 -0.48 11.17 -1.16
N TYR A 31 -0.99 11.26 0.07
CA TYR A 31 -1.79 10.24 0.73
C TYR A 31 -2.84 10.90 1.62
N GLU A 32 -3.92 10.19 1.94
CA GLU A 32 -4.96 10.69 2.85
C GLU A 32 -4.53 10.56 4.32
N PRO A 33 -4.51 11.66 5.10
CA PRO A 33 -4.17 11.60 6.53
C PRO A 33 -5.16 10.75 7.35
N GLU A 34 -6.36 10.49 6.84
CA GLU A 34 -7.37 9.60 7.40
C GLU A 34 -6.83 8.18 7.64
N VAL A 35 -5.78 7.75 6.91
CA VAL A 35 -5.13 6.46 7.18
C VAL A 35 -4.63 6.33 8.63
N TRP A 36 -4.29 7.45 9.28
CA TRP A 36 -3.80 7.48 10.66
C TRP A 36 -4.89 7.24 11.71
N THR A 37 -6.16 7.45 11.36
CA THR A 37 -7.31 7.22 12.25
C THR A 37 -7.89 5.82 12.09
N LEU A 38 -7.55 5.10 11.02
CA LEU A 38 -8.06 3.75 10.77
C LEU A 38 -7.58 2.74 11.82
N PRO A 39 -8.43 1.77 12.22
CA PRO A 39 -8.08 0.71 13.16
C PRO A 39 -7.24 -0.37 12.46
N ILE A 40 -6.04 0.01 12.04
CA ILE A 40 -5.02 -0.83 11.41
C ILE A 40 -3.67 -0.67 12.12
N SER A 41 -2.78 -1.64 11.93
CA SER A 41 -1.45 -1.62 12.54
C SER A 41 -0.63 -0.40 12.08
N PRO A 42 0.31 0.10 12.92
CA PRO A 42 1.23 1.16 12.53
C PRO A 42 2.03 0.82 11.25
N ALA A 43 2.40 -0.45 11.08
CA ALA A 43 3.09 -0.92 9.89
C ALA A 43 2.22 -0.77 8.63
N ALA A 44 0.94 -1.14 8.70
CA ALA A 44 0.01 -0.95 7.58
C ALA A 44 -0.16 0.52 7.21
N ARG A 45 -0.25 1.44 8.18
CA ARG A 45 -0.36 2.89 7.92
C ARG A 45 0.86 3.44 7.20
N VAL A 46 2.06 3.12 7.70
CA VAL A 46 3.33 3.53 7.08
C VAL A 46 3.46 2.92 5.69
N LEU A 47 3.09 1.64 5.54
CA LEU A 47 3.13 0.96 4.27
C LEU A 47 2.19 1.60 3.24
N TYR A 48 0.95 1.95 3.61
CA TYR A 48 0.03 2.67 2.73
C TYR A 48 0.62 4.00 2.24
N ALA A 49 1.13 4.81 3.16
CA ALA A 49 1.77 6.09 2.80
C ALA A 49 2.98 5.89 1.88
N GLY A 50 3.79 4.85 2.14
CA GLY A 50 4.90 4.46 1.29
C GLY A 50 4.46 4.03 -0.11
N LEU A 51 3.47 3.15 -0.22
CA LEU A 51 2.90 2.71 -1.51
C LEU A 51 2.40 3.89 -2.33
N CYS A 52 1.78 4.89 -1.69
CA CYS A 52 1.36 6.12 -2.35
C CYS A 52 2.52 6.91 -3.00
N SER A 53 3.75 6.78 -2.48
CA SER A 53 4.94 7.40 -3.08
C SER A 53 5.42 6.68 -4.35
N PHE A 54 5.11 5.39 -4.49
CA PHE A 54 5.48 4.57 -5.64
C PHE A 54 4.40 4.55 -6.74
N LEU A 55 3.23 5.15 -6.52
CA LEU A 55 2.15 5.20 -7.52
C LEU A 55 2.55 5.89 -8.83
N ALA A 56 3.42 6.90 -8.77
CA ALA A 56 3.96 7.54 -9.96
C ALA A 56 4.90 6.62 -10.77
N GLN A 57 5.49 5.61 -10.11
CA GLN A 57 6.35 4.61 -10.75
C GLN A 57 5.53 3.42 -11.28
N GLY A 58 4.35 3.15 -10.70
CA GLY A 58 3.46 2.06 -11.12
C GLY A 58 3.90 0.67 -10.65
N GLU A 59 5.04 0.57 -9.96
CA GLU A 59 5.54 -0.65 -9.35
C GLU A 59 6.42 -0.34 -8.14
N VAL A 60 6.56 -1.31 -7.25
CA VAL A 60 7.46 -1.27 -6.10
C VAL A 60 8.11 -2.63 -5.93
N ASN A 61 9.41 -2.67 -5.73
CA ASN A 61 10.13 -3.92 -5.53
C ASN A 61 10.25 -4.27 -4.03
N ARG A 62 10.64 -5.51 -3.74
CA ARG A 62 10.85 -6.03 -2.38
C ARG A 62 11.80 -5.15 -1.55
N LYS A 63 12.85 -4.61 -2.18
CA LYS A 63 13.85 -3.77 -1.49
C LYS A 63 13.24 -2.44 -1.05
N ASP A 64 12.41 -1.83 -1.88
CA ASP A 64 11.70 -0.59 -1.56
C ASP A 64 10.61 -0.80 -0.50
N LEU A 65 9.91 -1.94 -0.54
CA LEU A 65 8.99 -2.36 0.52
C LEU A 65 9.71 -2.52 1.87
N ARG A 66 10.87 -3.20 1.88
CA ARG A 66 11.74 -3.30 3.06
C ARG A 66 12.29 -1.94 3.52
N GLY A 67 12.55 -1.03 2.58
CA GLY A 67 12.96 0.34 2.88
C GLY A 67 11.85 1.15 3.55
N THR A 68 10.60 0.90 3.16
CA THR A 68 9.41 1.57 3.73
C THR A 68 9.16 1.16 5.17
N LEU A 69 9.27 -0.15 5.46
CA LEU A 69 9.17 -0.70 6.82
C LEU A 69 10.55 -1.17 7.29
N LYS A 70 11.46 -0.21 7.47
CA LYS A 70 12.83 -0.47 7.89
C LYS A 70 12.84 -1.35 9.16
N ASP A 71 13.72 -2.35 9.17
CA ASP A 71 13.90 -3.30 10.28
C ASP A 71 12.74 -4.31 10.49
N HIS A 72 11.71 -4.31 9.64
CA HIS A 72 10.66 -5.33 9.68
C HIS A 72 11.01 -6.56 8.80
N PRO A 73 10.70 -7.78 9.25
CA PRO A 73 10.85 -8.98 8.43
C PRO A 73 9.81 -9.00 7.30
N ASP A 74 10.13 -9.68 6.19
CA ASP A 74 9.21 -9.82 5.03
C ASP A 74 7.82 -10.30 5.42
N ALA A 75 7.73 -11.20 6.41
CA ALA A 75 6.46 -11.68 6.94
C ALA A 75 5.61 -10.54 7.51
N ALA A 76 6.19 -9.60 8.25
CA ALA A 76 5.46 -8.46 8.80
C ALA A 76 4.99 -7.48 7.72
N ILE A 77 5.77 -7.35 6.63
CA ILE A 77 5.38 -6.56 5.46
C ILE A 77 4.22 -7.24 4.72
N ALA A 78 4.29 -8.57 4.56
CA ALA A 78 3.22 -9.36 3.96
C ALA A 78 1.93 -9.31 4.80
N ASP A 79 2.02 -9.40 6.13
CA ASP A 79 0.89 -9.22 7.04
C ASP A 79 0.30 -7.81 6.93
N ALA A 80 1.13 -6.77 6.85
CA ALA A 80 0.66 -5.39 6.64
C ALA A 80 -0.05 -5.22 5.28
N LEU A 81 0.48 -5.82 4.19
CA LEU A 81 -0.22 -5.86 2.90
C LEU A 81 -1.58 -6.58 3.03
N GLY A 82 -1.61 -7.72 3.71
CA GLY A 82 -2.84 -8.47 3.97
C GLY A 82 -3.86 -7.67 4.76
N GLU A 83 -3.42 -6.89 5.75
CA GLU A 83 -4.28 -6.01 6.53
C GLU A 83 -4.85 -4.88 5.67
N LEU A 84 -4.03 -4.25 4.84
CA LEU A 84 -4.49 -3.22 3.88
C LEU A 84 -5.52 -3.79 2.89
N VAL A 85 -5.33 -5.04 2.44
CA VAL A 85 -6.32 -5.75 1.61
C VAL A 85 -7.60 -6.02 2.38
N GLY A 86 -7.50 -6.55 3.60
CA GLY A 86 -8.64 -6.87 4.46
C GLY A 86 -9.46 -5.64 4.85
N LYS A 87 -8.85 -4.45 4.79
CA LYS A 87 -9.50 -3.16 5.06
C LYS A 87 -9.94 -2.42 3.80
N GLY A 88 -9.67 -2.98 2.62
CA GLY A 88 -10.08 -2.40 1.33
C GLY A 88 -9.22 -1.24 0.84
N LEU A 89 -8.10 -0.94 1.51
CA LEU A 89 -7.11 0.06 1.07
C LEU A 89 -6.29 -0.43 -0.12
N LEU A 90 -6.14 -1.74 -0.23
CA LEU A 90 -5.58 -2.42 -1.39
C LEU A 90 -6.61 -3.39 -1.95
N ARG A 91 -6.78 -3.38 -3.28
CA ARG A 91 -7.54 -4.42 -3.97
C ARG A 91 -6.59 -5.28 -4.81
N PRO A 92 -6.46 -6.58 -4.53
CA PRO A 92 -5.67 -7.46 -5.39
C PRO A 92 -6.32 -7.53 -6.77
N VAL A 93 -5.54 -7.27 -7.81
CA VAL A 93 -5.96 -7.43 -9.19
C VAL A 93 -5.39 -8.75 -9.68
N PRO A 94 -6.22 -9.67 -10.21
CA PRO A 94 -5.71 -10.89 -10.82
C PRO A 94 -4.88 -10.51 -12.05
N ASP A 95 -3.58 -10.63 -11.93
CA ASP A 95 -2.62 -10.41 -13.02
C ASP A 95 -1.86 -11.71 -13.26
N ALA A 96 -1.81 -12.14 -14.51
CA ALA A 96 -1.15 -13.38 -14.90
C ALA A 96 0.37 -13.33 -14.70
N ALA A 97 0.97 -12.15 -14.50
CA ALA A 97 2.40 -11.93 -14.42
C ALA A 97 2.92 -11.58 -13.01
N GLY A 98 2.07 -11.51 -11.98
CA GLY A 98 2.55 -11.34 -10.60
C GLY A 98 1.58 -10.65 -9.63
N ALA A 99 2.13 -10.20 -8.50
CA ALA A 99 1.36 -9.48 -7.49
C ALA A 99 1.02 -8.06 -7.99
N SER A 100 -0.27 -7.77 -8.07
CA SER A 100 -0.79 -6.47 -8.52
C SER A 100 -1.85 -5.97 -7.56
N TYR A 101 -1.75 -4.71 -7.15
CA TYR A 101 -2.73 -4.06 -6.27
C TYR A 101 -3.20 -2.73 -6.83
N GLU A 102 -4.49 -2.48 -6.69
CA GLU A 102 -5.09 -1.16 -6.80
C GLU A 102 -5.07 -0.49 -5.42
N VAL A 103 -4.40 0.65 -5.31
CA VAL A 103 -4.42 1.49 -4.10
C VAL A 103 -5.72 2.28 -4.12
N ARG A 104 -6.53 2.10 -3.08
CA ARG A 104 -7.87 2.69 -2.94
C ARG A 104 -7.84 3.78 -1.89
N SER A 105 -8.81 4.69 -1.96
CA SER A 105 -8.86 5.81 -1.03
C SER A 105 -9.18 5.32 0.39
N ALA A 106 -8.45 5.84 1.39
CA ALA A 106 -8.71 5.59 2.81
C ALA A 106 -10.07 6.14 3.28
N ARG A 107 -10.64 7.08 2.53
CA ARG A 107 -12.00 7.60 2.78
C ARG A 107 -13.09 6.63 2.32
N GLU A 108 -12.81 5.81 1.32
CA GLU A 108 -13.79 4.84 0.81
C GLU A 108 -13.93 3.63 1.72
N THR A 109 -12.94 3.37 2.58
CA THR A 109 -12.90 2.19 3.46
C THR A 109 -13.75 2.32 4.74
N GLU A 110 -14.43 3.45 4.95
CA GLU A 110 -15.31 3.69 6.11
C GLU A 110 -16.81 3.36 5.85
N ARG A 111 -17.16 2.71 4.72
CA ARG A 111 -18.55 2.33 4.40
C ARG A 111 -18.91 0.90 4.77
#